data_AF-A0A7C2NR80-F1
#
_entry.id   AF-A0A7C2NR80-F1
#
_cell.length_a   1.000
_cell.length_b   1.000
_cell.length_c   1.000
_cell.angle_alpha   90.00
_cell.angle_beta   90.00
_cell.angle_gamma   90.00
#
_symmetry.space_group_name_H-M   'P 1'
#
loop_
_entity.id
_entity.type
_entity.pdbx_description
1 polymer ?
#
loop_
_entity_poly.entity_id
_entity_poly.type
_entity_poly.pdbx_seq_one_letter_code
_entity_poly.pdbx_strand_id
1 'polypeptide(L)'
;MTSQTAAAHRSLGLRITVTAVAVALVIAHQVFDFVLDVPTVLLLVVAALPWLQPLLKTVEIFGMKLELRDLQETIREVDRKISLIEESAVLPGQGKPTHRAPMSDVVSEASKTIDWNDDPNRGQFGGSPRNNDRVLEATITPAASRNSAACKVRLKVRSLDEQRPLKGQVTFHLHPTFRKNAKYVVDVVDGVAEDTITAWGVFTVGAEADGGATRLELDLAKVPGGTKKFYES
;
A
#
# COMPACT_ATOMS: atom_id res chain seq x y z
N MET A 1 40.38 -11.56 -1.49
CA MET A 1 39.26 -12.03 -0.66
C MET A 1 39.52 -11.78 0.83
N THR A 2 39.77 -10.53 1.25
CA THR A 2 40.11 -10.22 2.67
C THR A 2 39.37 -9.00 3.23
N SER A 3 38.54 -8.31 2.46
CA SER A 3 37.92 -7.04 2.89
C SER A 3 36.48 -7.17 3.44
N GLN A 4 35.86 -8.35 3.36
CA GLN A 4 34.44 -8.54 3.75
C GLN A 4 34.26 -8.88 5.24
N THR A 5 35.27 -9.41 5.92
CA THR A 5 35.21 -9.79 7.34
C THR A 5 35.39 -8.61 8.32
N ALA A 6 36.00 -7.52 7.87
CA ALA A 6 36.25 -6.34 8.72
C ALA A 6 35.00 -5.49 9.00
N ALA A 7 34.02 -5.48 8.09
CA ALA A 7 32.79 -4.70 8.24
C ALA A 7 31.79 -5.35 9.20
N ALA A 8 31.73 -6.69 9.23
CA ALA A 8 30.83 -7.44 10.11
C ALA A 8 31.21 -7.33 11.60
N HIS A 9 32.51 -7.28 11.91
CA HIS A 9 32.97 -7.10 13.30
C HIS A 9 32.68 -5.71 13.88
N ARG A 10 32.62 -4.66 13.03
CA ARG A 10 32.39 -3.28 13.47
C ARG A 10 30.95 -3.04 13.93
N SER A 11 29.96 -3.64 13.26
CA SER A 11 28.55 -3.53 13.68
C SER A 11 28.22 -4.43 14.87
N LEU A 12 28.89 -5.59 15.00
CA LEU A 12 28.73 -6.48 16.15
C LEU A 12 29.31 -5.86 17.42
N GLY A 13 30.52 -5.28 17.34
CA GLY A 13 31.13 -4.55 18.46
C GLY A 13 30.26 -3.40 18.93
N LEU A 14 29.73 -2.60 18.00
CA LEU A 14 28.86 -1.47 18.31
C LEU A 14 27.57 -1.90 19.04
N ARG A 15 26.93 -2.99 18.60
CA ARG A 15 25.72 -3.53 19.26
C ARG A 15 26.03 -3.99 20.68
N ILE A 16 27.12 -4.73 20.87
CA ILE A 16 27.52 -5.22 22.19
C ILE A 16 27.84 -4.06 23.15
N THR A 17 28.52 -3.02 22.67
CA THR A 17 28.82 -1.84 23.50
C THR A 17 27.53 -1.10 23.90
N VAL A 18 26.59 -0.92 22.97
CA VAL A 18 25.30 -0.27 23.27
C VAL A 18 24.49 -1.06 24.29
N THR A 19 24.41 -2.38 24.13
CA THR A 19 23.68 -3.23 25.08
C THR A 19 24.38 -3.25 26.45
N ALA A 20 25.70 -3.31 26.50
CA ALA A 20 26.47 -3.28 27.75
C ALA A 20 26.28 -1.95 28.51
N VAL A 21 26.27 -0.81 27.80
CA VAL A 21 26.04 0.50 28.40
C VAL A 21 24.60 0.63 28.92
N ALA A 22 23.60 0.16 28.17
CA ALA A 22 22.21 0.19 28.60
C ALA A 22 21.99 -0.66 29.87
N VAL A 23 22.57 -1.86 29.92
CA VAL A 23 22.49 -2.74 31.09
C VAL A 23 23.24 -2.13 32.29
N ALA A 24 24.43 -1.55 32.07
CA ALA A 24 25.17 -0.87 33.13
C ALA A 24 24.40 0.33 33.72
N LEU A 25 23.68 1.09 32.90
CA LEU A 25 22.84 2.19 33.36
C LEU A 25 21.63 1.71 34.17
N VAL A 26 21.00 0.59 33.78
CA VAL A 26 19.90 -0.01 34.56
C VAL A 26 20.40 -0.53 35.92
N ILE A 27 21.55 -1.22 35.94
CA ILE A 27 22.16 -1.71 37.17
C ILE A 27 22.58 -0.53 38.07
N ALA A 28 23.20 0.50 37.51
CA ALA A 28 23.55 1.70 38.26
C ALA A 28 22.30 2.40 38.82
N HIS A 29 21.22 2.51 38.03
CA HIS A 29 19.96 3.07 38.51
C HIS A 29 19.38 2.26 39.69
N GLN A 30 19.47 0.94 39.63
CA GLN A 30 18.93 0.06 40.67
C GLN A 30 19.75 0.07 41.96
N VAL A 31 21.05 0.35 41.89
CA VAL A 31 21.94 0.38 43.06
C VAL A 31 21.99 1.75 43.73
N PHE A 32 21.79 2.84 42.98
CA PHE A 32 22.13 4.18 43.46
C PHE A 32 20.95 5.14 43.69
N ASP A 33 19.69 4.72 43.51
CA ASP A 33 18.47 5.49 43.88
C ASP A 33 18.53 6.98 43.43
N PHE A 34 19.13 7.23 42.26
CA PHE A 34 19.39 8.60 41.78
C PHE A 34 18.07 9.26 41.36
N VAL A 35 17.72 10.36 42.02
CA VAL A 35 16.74 11.33 41.50
C VAL A 35 17.38 11.96 40.26
N LEU A 36 16.95 11.53 39.07
CA LEU A 36 17.48 12.08 37.82
C LEU A 36 17.07 13.54 37.69
N ASP A 37 18.02 14.42 37.97
CA ASP A 37 17.90 15.85 37.76
C ASP A 37 17.58 16.16 36.29
N VAL A 38 16.59 17.03 36.05
CA VAL A 38 16.14 17.43 34.71
C VAL A 38 17.30 17.84 33.78
N PRO A 39 18.33 18.58 34.24
CA PRO A 39 19.53 18.85 33.43
C PRO A 39 20.25 17.60 32.93
N THR A 40 20.33 16.54 33.73
CA THR A 40 21.02 15.29 33.40
C THR A 40 20.28 14.52 32.30
N VAL A 41 18.95 14.48 32.38
CA VAL A 41 18.10 13.88 31.32
C VAL A 41 18.23 14.67 30.02
N LEU A 42 18.22 16.01 30.11
CA LEU A 42 18.38 16.88 28.95
C LEU A 42 19.73 16.67 28.25
N LEU A 43 20.82 16.56 29.02
CA LEU A 43 22.16 16.30 28.49
C LEU A 43 22.26 14.92 27.83
N LEU A 44 21.59 13.90 28.38
CA LEU A 44 21.59 12.55 27.81
C LEU A 44 20.86 12.51 26.46
N VAL A 45 19.74 13.23 26.31
CA VAL A 45 19.02 13.37 25.03
C VAL A 45 19.90 14.07 24.00
N VAL A 46 20.52 15.18 24.36
CA VAL A 46 21.42 15.93 23.44
C VAL A 46 22.62 15.07 23.03
N ALA A 47 23.20 14.30 23.95
CA ALA A 47 24.30 13.38 23.67
C ALA A 47 23.91 12.23 22.73
N ALA A 48 22.64 11.79 22.76
CA ALA A 48 22.14 10.74 21.89
C ALA A 48 21.77 11.21 20.47
N LEU A 49 21.56 12.52 20.24
CA LEU A 49 21.16 13.07 18.94
C LEU A 49 22.10 12.71 17.77
N PRO A 50 23.44 12.81 17.88
CA PRO A 50 24.35 12.45 16.79
C PRO A 50 24.27 10.97 16.40
N TRP A 51 23.88 10.11 17.34
CA TRP A 51 23.75 8.67 17.13
C TRP A 51 22.40 8.27 16.53
N LEU A 52 21.40 9.16 16.56
CA LEU A 52 20.11 8.97 15.90
C LEU A 52 20.15 9.33 14.40
N GLN A 53 21.13 10.13 13.98
CA GLN A 53 21.29 10.55 12.57
C GLN A 53 21.35 9.39 11.54
N PRO A 54 22.03 8.26 11.80
CA PRO A 54 22.08 7.13 10.85
C PRO A 54 20.74 6.40 10.71
N LEU A 55 19.89 6.40 11.76
CA LEU A 55 18.59 5.73 11.74
C LEU A 55 17.58 6.49 10.88
N LEU A 56 17.62 7.83 10.87
CA LEU A 56 16.78 8.66 10.00
C LEU A 56 17.12 8.45 8.51
N LYS A 57 18.40 8.26 8.17
CA LYS A 57 18.82 7.92 6.80
C LYS A 57 18.36 6.53 6.35
N THR A 58 18.12 5.63 7.29
CA THR A 58 17.69 4.26 6.98
C THR A 58 16.20 4.19 6.65
N VAL A 59 15.41 5.16 7.14
CA VAL A 59 13.98 5.29 6.82
C VAL A 59 13.74 5.83 5.40
N GLU A 60 14.65 6.64 4.86
CA GLU A 60 14.54 7.14 3.47
C GLU A 60 14.86 6.09 2.39
N ILE A 61 15.45 4.95 2.76
CA ILE A 61 15.86 3.91 1.79
C ILE A 61 14.79 2.81 1.66
N PHE A 62 13.81 2.76 2.56
CA PHE A 62 12.70 1.80 2.51
C PHE A 62 11.39 2.51 2.14
N GLY A 63 11.14 2.67 0.83
CA GLY A 63 9.74 2.66 0.36
C GLY A 63 9.37 3.36 -0.94
N MET A 64 10.09 4.37 -1.42
CA MET A 64 9.77 5.01 -2.72
C MET A 64 11.01 5.49 -3.46
N LYS A 65 11.75 4.55 -4.03
CA LYS A 65 12.59 4.79 -5.21
C LYS A 65 12.07 3.93 -6.35
N LEU A 66 10.80 4.15 -6.70
CA LEU A 66 10.22 3.67 -7.94
C LEU A 66 11.00 4.29 -9.10
N GLU A 67 11.48 3.42 -9.97
CA GLU A 67 12.41 3.68 -11.05
C GLU A 67 11.87 4.71 -12.04
N LEU A 68 12.43 5.93 -11.99
CA LEU A 68 12.31 6.91 -13.07
C LEU A 68 12.91 6.38 -14.39
N ARG A 69 13.74 5.33 -14.35
CA ARG A 69 14.34 4.70 -15.53
C ARG A 69 13.33 3.84 -16.29
N ASP A 70 12.55 3.02 -15.59
CA ASP A 70 11.56 2.12 -16.21
C ASP A 70 10.40 2.90 -16.85
N LEU A 71 10.03 4.06 -16.28
CA LEU A 71 9.02 4.92 -16.87
C LEU A 71 9.52 5.62 -18.15
N GLN A 72 10.80 6.02 -18.19
CA GLN A 72 11.39 6.61 -19.39
C GLN A 72 11.55 5.61 -20.54
N GLU A 73 11.83 4.35 -20.21
CA GLU A 73 11.96 3.28 -21.22
C GLU A 73 10.61 2.93 -21.85
N THR A 74 9.55 2.91 -21.03
CA THR A 74 8.17 2.69 -21.51
C THR A 74 7.69 3.81 -22.45
N ILE A 75 8.03 5.08 -22.17
CA ILE A 75 7.66 6.21 -23.04
C ILE A 75 8.34 6.11 -24.42
N ARG A 76 9.62 5.69 -24.46
CA ARG A 76 10.36 5.52 -25.72
C ARG A 76 9.82 4.36 -26.57
N GLU A 77 9.28 3.32 -25.95
CA GLU A 77 8.66 2.20 -26.67
C GLU A 77 7.33 2.60 -27.32
N VAL A 78 6.53 3.44 -26.65
CA VAL A 78 5.25 3.93 -27.17
C VAL A 78 5.46 4.86 -28.37
N ASP A 79 6.41 5.80 -28.30
CA ASP A 79 6.74 6.70 -29.42
C ASP A 79 7.16 5.93 -30.68
N ARG A 80 7.98 4.87 -30.52
CA ARG A 80 8.41 4.05 -31.65
C ARG A 80 7.24 3.31 -32.29
N LYS A 81 6.30 2.80 -31.50
CA LYS A 81 5.13 2.10 -32.02
C LYS A 81 4.17 3.03 -32.76
N ILE A 82 4.04 4.29 -32.33
CA ILE A 82 3.20 5.28 -33.03
C ILE A 82 3.81 5.61 -34.41
N SER A 83 5.13 5.78 -34.49
CA SER A 83 5.79 6.08 -35.78
C SER A 83 5.65 4.97 -36.83
N LEU A 84 5.64 3.69 -36.42
CA LEU A 84 5.43 2.56 -37.32
C LEU A 84 3.98 2.45 -37.84
N ILE A 85 3.02 2.94 -37.05
CA ILE A 85 1.60 2.99 -37.45
C ILE A 85 1.36 4.18 -38.40
N GLU A 86 2.02 5.32 -38.16
CA GLU A 86 1.95 6.49 -39.04
C GLU A 86 2.66 6.25 -40.38
N GLU A 87 3.80 5.56 -40.39
CA GLU A 87 4.54 5.23 -41.62
C GLU A 87 3.79 4.21 -42.51
N SER A 88 2.90 3.42 -41.93
CA SER A 88 2.05 2.46 -42.67
C SER A 88 0.78 3.09 -43.25
N ALA A 89 0.47 4.36 -42.94
CA ALA A 89 -0.82 4.99 -43.26
C ALA A 89 -0.77 5.99 -44.43
N VAL A 90 0.32 6.07 -45.18
CA VAL A 90 0.44 6.99 -46.33
C VAL A 90 0.70 6.20 -47.61
N LEU A 91 -0.35 5.93 -48.40
CA LEU A 91 -0.41 6.08 -49.87
C LEU A 91 -1.87 5.90 -50.39
N PRO A 92 -2.20 6.44 -51.60
CA PRO A 92 -3.51 7.01 -51.91
C PRO A 92 -4.37 6.16 -52.86
N GLY A 93 -5.68 6.42 -52.88
CA GLY A 93 -6.52 6.20 -54.06
C GLY A 93 -7.56 5.05 -53.99
N GLN A 94 -8.83 5.47 -53.98
CA GLN A 94 -10.06 4.84 -54.48
C GLN A 94 -10.28 3.31 -54.42
N GLY A 95 -11.42 2.95 -53.80
CA GLY A 95 -12.16 1.72 -54.11
C GLY A 95 -13.17 1.32 -53.04
N LYS A 96 -14.47 1.56 -53.31
CA LYS A 96 -15.61 0.83 -52.69
C LYS A 96 -16.32 0.13 -53.85
N PRO A 97 -17.07 -1.00 -53.71
CA PRO A 97 -17.33 -1.90 -52.58
C PRO A 97 -16.82 -3.35 -52.89
N THR A 98 -16.88 -4.39 -52.05
CA THR A 98 -18.08 -5.16 -51.68
C THR A 98 -17.67 -6.40 -50.86
N HIS A 99 -18.47 -6.72 -49.83
CA HIS A 99 -18.69 -8.04 -49.20
C HIS A 99 -17.57 -8.72 -48.37
N ARG A 100 -17.69 -8.63 -47.02
CA ARG A 100 -17.70 -9.79 -46.10
C ARG A 100 -18.29 -9.39 -44.74
N ALA A 101 -19.10 -10.28 -44.20
CA ALA A 101 -19.87 -10.17 -42.95
C ALA A 101 -18.97 -10.31 -41.69
N PRO A 102 -19.56 -10.26 -40.49
CA PRO A 102 -19.39 -9.19 -39.51
C PRO A 102 -18.22 -9.48 -38.55
N MET A 103 -17.31 -8.52 -38.41
CA MET A 103 -16.46 -8.38 -37.22
C MET A 103 -17.10 -7.32 -36.30
N SER A 104 -18.35 -7.55 -35.87
CA SER A 104 -19.03 -6.68 -34.90
C SER A 104 -18.88 -7.15 -33.45
N ASP A 105 -18.44 -8.39 -33.22
CA ASP A 105 -18.60 -9.02 -31.91
C ASP A 105 -17.32 -9.07 -31.07
N VAL A 106 -16.18 -8.57 -31.57
CA VAL A 106 -14.88 -8.71 -30.87
C VAL A 106 -14.37 -7.38 -30.26
N VAL A 107 -15.09 -6.27 -30.41
CA VAL A 107 -14.66 -4.96 -29.87
C VAL A 107 -15.62 -4.39 -28.81
N SER A 108 -16.69 -5.11 -28.46
CA SER A 108 -17.75 -4.58 -27.58
C SER A 108 -17.50 -4.70 -26.07
N GLU A 109 -16.44 -5.35 -25.60
CA GLU A 109 -16.20 -5.55 -24.16
C GLU A 109 -15.21 -4.57 -23.51
N ALA A 110 -14.46 -3.77 -24.28
CA ALA A 110 -13.36 -2.96 -23.75
C ALA A 110 -13.68 -1.47 -23.53
N SER A 111 -14.97 -1.08 -23.49
CA SER A 111 -15.35 0.29 -23.17
C SER A 111 -16.66 0.34 -22.38
N LYS A 112 -16.70 -0.33 -21.22
CA LYS A 112 -17.50 0.25 -20.13
C LYS A 112 -16.78 1.53 -19.71
N THR A 113 -17.37 2.68 -20.04
CA THR A 113 -16.98 3.95 -19.42
C THR A 113 -17.02 3.77 -17.91
N ILE A 114 -15.86 3.76 -17.25
CA ILE A 114 -15.77 3.69 -15.79
C ILE A 114 -16.27 5.03 -15.26
N ASP A 115 -17.51 5.08 -14.81
CA ASP A 115 -18.03 6.20 -14.01
C ASP A 115 -17.52 6.03 -12.58
N TRP A 116 -17.09 7.13 -11.96
CA TRP A 116 -16.69 7.17 -10.56
C TRP A 116 -17.89 7.15 -9.61
N ASN A 117 -19.03 7.68 -10.06
CA ASN A 117 -20.24 7.74 -9.24
C ASN A 117 -20.92 6.37 -9.10
N ASP A 118 -20.62 5.45 -10.00
CA ASP A 118 -21.06 4.07 -9.90
C ASP A 118 -20.09 3.30 -9.01
N ASP A 119 -20.60 2.64 -7.97
CA ASP A 119 -19.81 1.77 -7.09
C ASP A 119 -20.03 0.30 -7.50
N PRO A 120 -19.25 -0.24 -8.45
CA PRO A 120 -19.49 -1.56 -9.04
C PRO A 120 -19.26 -2.72 -8.07
N ASN A 121 -18.56 -2.48 -6.96
CA ASN A 121 -18.30 -3.50 -5.96
C ASN A 121 -19.48 -3.69 -5.00
N ARG A 122 -20.42 -2.76 -4.97
CA ARG A 122 -21.57 -2.80 -4.07
C ARG A 122 -22.40 -4.06 -4.30
N GLY A 123 -22.59 -4.85 -3.25
CA GLY A 123 -23.35 -6.10 -3.27
C GLY A 123 -22.65 -7.28 -3.95
N GLN A 124 -21.39 -7.16 -4.39
CA GLN A 124 -20.67 -8.24 -5.10
C GLN A 124 -19.97 -9.23 -4.14
N PHE A 125 -19.80 -8.85 -2.87
CA PHE A 125 -18.97 -9.59 -1.89
C PHE A 125 -19.77 -10.05 -0.66
N GLY A 126 -21.09 -10.12 -0.79
CA GLY A 126 -21.98 -10.61 0.26
C GLY A 126 -22.51 -9.54 1.21
N GLY A 127 -22.22 -8.26 0.96
CA GLY A 127 -22.87 -7.13 1.65
C GLY A 127 -22.53 -6.95 3.14
N SER A 128 -21.61 -7.76 3.69
CA SER A 128 -21.25 -7.72 5.11
C SER A 128 -19.73 -7.66 5.30
N PRO A 129 -19.22 -6.83 6.23
CA PRO A 129 -17.80 -6.81 6.57
C PRO A 129 -17.40 -8.01 7.42
N ARG A 130 -18.35 -8.87 7.81
CA ARG A 130 -18.13 -10.07 8.63
C ARG A 130 -18.76 -11.29 7.97
N ASN A 131 -17.97 -12.35 7.85
CA ASN A 131 -18.42 -13.62 7.28
C ASN A 131 -17.42 -14.74 7.65
N ASN A 132 -17.89 -15.98 7.88
CA ASN A 132 -17.05 -17.16 8.18
C ASN A 132 -15.96 -16.91 9.25
N ASP A 133 -16.30 -16.22 10.35
CA ASP A 133 -15.35 -15.84 11.41
C ASP A 133 -14.18 -14.97 10.92
N ARG A 134 -14.36 -14.26 9.81
CA ARG A 134 -13.45 -13.22 9.32
C ARG A 134 -14.12 -11.85 9.43
N VAL A 135 -13.30 -10.82 9.54
CA VAL A 135 -13.75 -9.44 9.51
C VAL A 135 -12.84 -8.59 8.63
N LEU A 136 -13.46 -7.75 7.80
CA LEU A 136 -12.83 -6.66 7.05
C LEU A 136 -13.10 -5.34 7.79
N GLU A 137 -12.04 -4.66 8.16
CA GLU A 137 -12.07 -3.38 8.87
C GLU A 137 -11.25 -2.35 8.10
N ALA A 138 -11.60 -1.07 8.27
CA ALA A 138 -10.80 0.02 7.73
C ALA A 138 -10.59 1.12 8.77
N THR A 139 -9.47 1.82 8.68
CA THR A 139 -9.21 3.07 9.39
C THR A 139 -8.89 4.16 8.37
N ILE A 140 -9.58 5.29 8.45
CA ILE A 140 -9.42 6.41 7.53
C ILE A 140 -8.75 7.57 8.27
N THR A 141 -7.71 8.13 7.67
CA THR A 141 -7.04 9.34 8.19
C THR A 141 -6.78 10.34 7.06
N PRO A 142 -6.93 11.66 7.27
CA PRO A 142 -6.61 12.66 6.26
C PRO A 142 -5.13 12.57 5.85
N ALA A 143 -4.86 12.53 4.55
CA ALA A 143 -3.49 12.47 4.02
C ALA A 143 -2.86 13.85 3.85
N ALA A 144 -3.65 14.91 3.94
CA ALA A 144 -3.26 16.29 3.72
C ALA A 144 -4.11 17.25 4.58
N SER A 145 -4.17 18.53 4.19
CA SER A 145 -4.99 19.54 4.87
C SER A 145 -6.47 19.15 4.94
N ARG A 146 -7.23 19.77 5.86
CA ARG A 146 -8.68 19.54 6.04
C ARG A 146 -9.53 19.82 4.80
N ASN A 147 -8.99 20.56 3.83
CA ASN A 147 -9.65 20.91 2.57
C ASN A 147 -9.30 19.96 1.41
N SER A 148 -8.54 18.91 1.67
CA SER A 148 -8.23 17.85 0.69
C SER A 148 -9.20 16.69 0.83
N ALA A 149 -9.58 16.08 -0.29
CA ALA A 149 -10.32 14.81 -0.30
C ALA A 149 -9.38 13.61 -0.09
N ALA A 150 -8.06 13.78 -0.26
CA ALA A 150 -7.12 12.66 -0.12
C ALA A 150 -7.06 12.13 1.32
N CYS A 151 -7.39 10.85 1.50
CA CYS A 151 -7.30 10.13 2.76
C CYS A 151 -6.47 8.85 2.60
N LYS A 152 -5.72 8.50 3.64
CA LYS A 152 -5.10 7.18 3.80
C LYS A 152 -6.15 6.24 4.39
N VAL A 153 -6.39 5.14 3.70
CA VAL A 153 -7.32 4.08 4.11
C VAL A 153 -6.49 2.84 4.41
N ARG A 154 -6.38 2.50 5.68
CA ARG A 154 -5.75 1.26 6.14
C ARG A 154 -6.80 0.17 6.15
N LEU A 155 -6.65 -0.83 5.28
CA LEU A 155 -7.53 -1.99 5.17
C LEU A 155 -6.93 -3.14 5.98
N LYS A 156 -7.78 -3.85 6.72
CA LYS A 156 -7.35 -4.95 7.58
C LYS A 156 -8.34 -6.11 7.53
N VAL A 157 -7.85 -7.30 7.25
CA VAL A 157 -8.61 -8.55 7.38
C VAL A 157 -7.97 -9.43 8.45
N ARG A 158 -8.79 -9.93 9.37
CA ARG A 158 -8.36 -10.84 10.45
C ARG A 158 -9.44 -11.87 10.77
N SER A 159 -9.05 -12.90 11.51
CA SER A 159 -9.99 -13.82 12.14
C SER A 159 -10.67 -13.19 13.36
N LEU A 160 -11.92 -13.56 13.61
CA LEU A 160 -12.65 -13.35 14.86
C LEU A 160 -12.49 -14.53 15.81
N ASP A 161 -12.03 -15.68 15.32
CA ASP A 161 -11.75 -16.90 16.09
C ASP A 161 -10.23 -17.12 16.20
N GLU A 162 -9.72 -17.10 17.44
CA GLU A 162 -8.31 -17.30 17.77
C GLU A 162 -7.82 -18.72 17.45
N GLN A 163 -8.71 -19.71 17.48
CA GLN A 163 -8.38 -21.11 17.16
C GLN A 163 -8.27 -21.34 15.65
N ARG A 164 -8.80 -20.42 14.85
CA ARG A 164 -8.80 -20.48 13.38
C ARG A 164 -8.15 -19.22 12.80
N PRO A 165 -6.84 -19.00 13.04
CA PRO A 165 -6.15 -17.81 12.55
C PRO A 165 -6.21 -17.73 11.02
N LEU A 166 -6.25 -16.51 10.50
CA LEU A 166 -6.18 -16.26 9.07
C LEU A 166 -4.79 -16.69 8.56
N LYS A 167 -4.73 -17.32 7.40
CA LYS A 167 -3.48 -17.81 6.79
C LYS A 167 -3.52 -17.61 5.28
N GLY A 168 -2.34 -17.66 4.66
CA GLY A 168 -2.20 -17.55 3.21
C GLY A 168 -2.30 -16.12 2.75
N GLN A 169 -3.25 -15.84 1.85
CA GLN A 169 -3.36 -14.58 1.14
C GLN A 169 -4.80 -14.06 1.17
N VAL A 170 -4.94 -12.74 1.16
CA VAL A 170 -6.21 -12.04 0.98
C VAL A 170 -6.14 -11.24 -0.31
N THR A 171 -7.19 -11.33 -1.12
CA THR A 171 -7.32 -10.51 -2.32
C THR A 171 -8.25 -9.34 -2.04
N PHE A 172 -7.74 -8.12 -2.16
CA PHE A 172 -8.54 -6.91 -2.05
C PHE A 172 -9.08 -6.50 -3.42
N HIS A 173 -10.33 -6.03 -3.42
CA HIS A 173 -11.05 -5.51 -4.57
C HIS A 173 -11.42 -4.06 -4.28
N LEU A 174 -10.78 -3.14 -5.00
CA LEU A 174 -11.03 -1.71 -4.93
C LEU A 174 -11.90 -1.25 -6.09
N HIS A 175 -12.21 0.04 -6.10
CA HIS A 175 -12.89 0.67 -7.23
C HIS A 175 -12.06 0.54 -8.53
N PRO A 176 -12.68 0.37 -9.72
CA PRO A 176 -11.95 0.25 -10.99
C PRO A 176 -11.08 1.46 -11.36
N THR A 177 -11.31 2.62 -10.76
CA THR A 177 -10.43 3.80 -10.95
C THR A 177 -9.00 3.59 -10.44
N PHE A 178 -8.77 2.59 -9.58
CA PHE A 178 -7.42 2.15 -9.20
C PHE A 178 -6.70 1.36 -10.31
N ARG A 179 -7.36 1.09 -11.44
CA ARG A 179 -6.80 0.46 -12.64
C ARG A 179 -6.13 -0.88 -12.32
N LYS A 180 -4.82 -0.99 -12.54
CA LYS A 180 -4.04 -2.21 -12.26
C LYS A 180 -4.07 -2.62 -10.79
N ASN A 181 -4.35 -1.67 -9.89
CA ASN A 181 -4.45 -1.90 -8.44
C ASN A 181 -5.90 -2.06 -7.98
N ALA A 182 -6.88 -2.12 -8.90
CA ALA A 182 -8.28 -2.39 -8.54
C ALA A 182 -8.46 -3.79 -7.95
N LYS A 183 -7.54 -4.71 -8.20
CA LYS A 183 -7.49 -6.02 -7.57
C LYS A 183 -6.04 -6.38 -7.26
N TYR A 184 -5.73 -6.71 -6.01
CA TYR A 184 -4.37 -7.06 -5.61
C TYR A 184 -4.36 -7.99 -4.40
N VAL A 185 -3.23 -8.68 -4.19
CA VAL A 185 -3.08 -9.72 -3.19
C VAL A 185 -2.16 -9.22 -2.07
N VAL A 186 -2.52 -9.53 -0.83
CA VAL A 186 -1.76 -9.21 0.38
C VAL A 186 -1.52 -10.50 1.15
N ASP A 187 -0.26 -10.77 1.49
CA ASP A 187 0.12 -11.90 2.33
C ASP A 187 -0.34 -11.68 3.77
N VAL A 188 -0.78 -12.77 4.41
CA VAL A 188 -1.19 -12.76 5.81
C VAL A 188 0.05 -12.92 6.69
N VAL A 189 0.31 -11.93 7.54
CA VAL A 189 1.40 -11.92 8.52
C VAL A 189 0.79 -11.88 9.91
N ASP A 190 1.21 -12.78 10.79
CA ASP A 190 0.71 -12.89 12.17
C ASP A 190 -0.83 -12.94 12.29
N GLY A 191 -1.49 -13.63 11.35
CA GLY A 191 -2.95 -13.79 11.34
C GLY A 191 -3.72 -12.58 10.82
N VAL A 192 -3.04 -11.61 10.21
CA VAL A 192 -3.62 -10.38 9.67
C VAL A 192 -3.12 -10.12 8.25
N ALA A 193 -4.03 -9.81 7.33
CA ALA A 193 -3.68 -9.17 6.06
C ALA A 193 -4.00 -7.68 6.17
N GLU A 194 -2.99 -6.82 5.98
CA GLU A 194 -3.13 -5.39 6.18
C GLU A 194 -2.37 -4.62 5.10
N ASP A 195 -3.00 -3.59 4.55
CA ASP A 195 -2.39 -2.68 3.59
C ASP A 195 -2.98 -1.27 3.70
N THR A 196 -2.28 -0.26 3.16
CA THR A 196 -2.74 1.14 3.18
C THR A 196 -2.77 1.73 1.77
N ILE A 197 -3.94 2.20 1.36
CA ILE A 197 -4.16 2.88 0.09
C ILE A 197 -4.41 4.37 0.30
N THR A 198 -4.23 5.15 -0.77
CA THR A 198 -4.71 6.54 -0.82
C THR A 198 -5.96 6.60 -1.68
N ALA A 199 -7.02 7.19 -1.14
CA ALA A 199 -8.30 7.34 -1.81
C ALA A 199 -8.77 8.80 -1.74
N TRP A 200 -9.53 9.22 -2.75
CA TRP A 200 -10.12 10.57 -2.82
C TRP A 200 -11.61 10.59 -2.52
N GLY A 201 -12.27 9.43 -2.46
CA GLY A 201 -13.63 9.33 -1.97
C GLY A 201 -13.99 7.93 -1.52
N VAL A 202 -15.24 7.79 -1.11
CA VAL A 202 -15.81 6.56 -0.56
C VAL A 202 -16.27 5.61 -1.67
N PHE A 203 -16.07 4.32 -1.44
CA PHE A 203 -16.52 3.24 -2.34
C PHE A 203 -16.61 1.95 -1.53
N THR A 204 -17.18 0.90 -2.13
CA THR A 204 -17.25 -0.42 -1.52
C THR A 204 -15.95 -1.19 -1.77
N VAL A 205 -15.29 -1.61 -0.69
CA VAL A 205 -14.12 -2.50 -0.73
C VAL A 205 -14.59 -3.93 -0.56
N GLY A 206 -14.19 -4.80 -1.48
CA GLY A 206 -14.33 -6.25 -1.34
C GLY A 206 -13.04 -6.88 -0.83
N ALA A 207 -13.15 -7.96 -0.07
CA ALA A 207 -12.02 -8.84 0.25
C ALA A 207 -12.40 -10.31 0.11
N GLU A 208 -11.54 -11.09 -0.54
CA GLU A 208 -11.63 -12.54 -0.64
C GLU A 208 -10.51 -13.18 0.19
N ALA A 209 -10.89 -14.07 1.11
CA ALA A 209 -9.99 -14.82 1.98
C ALA A 209 -10.25 -16.33 1.87
N ASP A 210 -9.36 -17.14 2.45
CA ASP A 210 -9.49 -18.60 2.50
C ASP A 210 -9.65 -19.23 1.09
N GLY A 211 -8.91 -18.72 0.09
CA GLY A 211 -8.99 -19.18 -1.30
C GLY A 211 -10.29 -18.81 -2.03
N GLY A 212 -11.00 -17.78 -1.55
CA GLY A 212 -12.27 -17.30 -2.13
C GLY A 212 -13.52 -17.88 -1.46
N ALA A 213 -13.36 -18.78 -0.49
CA ALA A 213 -14.47 -19.33 0.29
C ALA A 213 -15.12 -18.28 1.21
N THR A 214 -14.33 -17.27 1.64
CA THR A 214 -14.83 -16.16 2.43
C THR A 214 -14.81 -14.88 1.62
N ARG A 215 -15.96 -14.22 1.51
CA ARG A 215 -16.13 -12.89 0.90
C ARG A 215 -16.62 -11.90 1.94
N LEU A 216 -16.00 -10.72 1.95
CA LEU A 216 -16.26 -9.63 2.88
C LEU A 216 -16.45 -8.34 2.09
N GLU A 217 -17.39 -7.51 2.54
CA GLU A 217 -17.77 -6.26 1.89
C GLU A 217 -17.82 -5.12 2.90
N LEU A 218 -17.06 -4.05 2.64
CA LEU A 218 -17.02 -2.88 3.50
C LEU A 218 -17.28 -1.61 2.69
N ASP A 219 -18.37 -0.93 3.03
CA ASP A 219 -18.69 0.41 2.51
C ASP A 219 -17.90 1.47 3.30
N LEU A 220 -16.95 2.14 2.64
CA LEU A 220 -16.13 3.17 3.27
C LEU A 220 -16.94 4.41 3.68
N ALA A 221 -18.13 4.63 3.14
CA ALA A 221 -19.02 5.72 3.58
C ALA A 221 -19.47 5.55 5.03
N LYS A 222 -19.43 4.32 5.56
CA LYS A 222 -19.81 3.98 6.94
C LYS A 222 -18.63 4.03 7.91
N VAL A 223 -17.42 4.27 7.42
CA VAL A 223 -16.19 4.30 8.22
C VAL A 223 -15.83 5.76 8.55
N PRO A 224 -15.75 6.15 9.83
CA PRO A 224 -15.39 7.52 10.20
C PRO A 224 -13.89 7.79 10.05
N GLY A 225 -13.51 9.07 10.00
CA GLY A 225 -12.12 9.54 10.04
C GLY A 225 -11.65 10.30 8.80
N GLY A 226 -12.43 10.30 7.72
CA GLY A 226 -12.15 11.11 6.52
C GLY A 226 -12.45 12.60 6.69
N THR A 227 -12.02 13.40 5.71
CA THR A 227 -12.44 14.81 5.62
C THR A 227 -13.85 14.92 5.06
N LYS A 228 -14.53 16.06 5.27
CA LYS A 228 -15.84 16.33 4.66
C LYS A 228 -15.83 16.08 3.15
N LYS A 229 -14.81 16.57 2.44
CA LYS A 229 -14.68 16.38 0.99
C LYS A 229 -14.55 14.92 0.57
N PHE A 230 -13.86 14.09 1.35
CA PHE A 230 -13.73 12.67 1.06
C PHE A 230 -15.10 11.96 1.02
N TYR A 231 -16.05 12.37 1.87
CA TYR A 231 -17.40 11.80 1.87
C TYR A 231 -18.34 12.42 0.83
N GLU A 232 -18.00 13.59 0.29
CA GLU A 232 -18.78 14.32 -0.72
C GLU A 232 -18.26 14.15 -2.15
N SER A 233 -17.19 13.36 -2.33
CA SER A 233 -16.53 13.14 -3.63
C SER A 233 -17.21 12.06 -4.47
#